data_AF-A0A3C0E1Q1-F1
#
_entry.id   AF-A0A3C0E1Q1-F1
#
_cell.length_a   1.000
_cell.length_b   1.000
_cell.length_c   1.000
_cell.angle_alpha   90.00
_cell.angle_beta   90.00
_cell.angle_gamma   90.00
#
_symmetry.space_group_name_H-M   'P 1'
#
loop_
_entity.id
_entity.type
_entity.pdbx_description
1 polymer ?
#
loop_
_entity_poly.entity_id
_entity_poly.type
_entity_poly.pdbx_seq_one_letter_code
_entity_poly.pdbx_strand_id
1 'polypeptide(L)'
;MNRLKKTYEERNATQPKVNHKNHIQHIQTLTNEMEQLREREHRLAERLISEQPLINELRHSPRFIKEADKSCLAALVDDVYNNFTSRLTTRFPNLTEMDIQYCILIKLHFTVSQIAVLSAISPTSVYQQKSRMKKRIQALEPELFTDGETLDEWLNKW
;
A
#
# COMPACT_ATOMS: atom_id res chain seq x y z
N MET A 1 -65.75 -2.80 1.00
CA MET A 1 -64.67 -3.35 0.13
C MET A 1 -63.31 -2.62 0.21
N ASN A 2 -63.04 -1.72 1.19
CA ASN A 2 -61.84 -0.86 1.15
C ASN A 2 -60.79 -1.02 2.27
N ARG A 3 -60.90 -1.99 3.20
CA ARG A 3 -59.86 -2.22 4.23
C ARG A 3 -58.74 -3.18 3.81
N LEU A 4 -59.06 -4.14 2.93
CA LEU A 4 -58.09 -5.12 2.46
C LEU A 4 -57.13 -4.51 1.42
N LYS A 5 -57.61 -3.71 0.45
CA LYS A 5 -56.70 -3.09 -0.54
C LYS A 5 -55.64 -2.16 0.08
N LYS A 6 -56.02 -1.39 1.12
CA LYS A 6 -55.12 -0.48 1.82
C LYS A 6 -53.97 -1.20 2.56
N THR A 7 -54.22 -2.40 3.08
CA THR A 7 -53.23 -3.20 3.80
C THR A 7 -52.27 -3.98 2.88
N TYR A 8 -52.66 -4.25 1.63
CA TYR A 8 -51.77 -4.85 0.63
C TYR A 8 -50.81 -3.82 0.00
N GLU A 9 -51.26 -2.59 -0.23
CA GLU A 9 -50.40 -1.50 -0.74
C GLU A 9 -49.36 -1.04 0.29
N GLU A 10 -49.73 -0.94 1.57
CA GLU A 10 -48.80 -0.59 2.65
C GLU A 10 -47.71 -1.66 2.87
N ARG A 11 -48.03 -2.96 2.75
CA ARG A 11 -47.04 -4.05 2.88
C ARG A 11 -46.04 -4.07 1.72
N ASN A 12 -46.50 -3.87 0.49
CA ASN A 12 -45.65 -3.86 -0.70
C ASN A 12 -44.77 -2.60 -0.82
N ALA A 13 -45.18 -1.47 -0.24
CA ALA A 13 -44.33 -0.26 -0.16
C ALA A 13 -43.21 -0.38 0.90
N THR A 14 -43.42 -1.23 1.91
CA THR A 14 -42.51 -1.35 3.06
C THR A 14 -41.46 -2.45 2.86
N GLN A 15 -41.80 -3.56 2.19
CA GLN A 15 -40.90 -4.68 1.90
C GLN A 15 -39.62 -4.33 1.10
N PRO A 16 -39.66 -3.59 -0.02
CA PRO A 16 -38.46 -3.26 -0.79
C PRO A 16 -37.52 -2.31 -0.02
N LYS A 17 -38.06 -1.41 0.81
CA LYS A 17 -37.27 -0.50 1.65
C LYS A 17 -36.57 -1.22 2.80
N VAL A 18 -37.25 -2.19 3.43
CA VAL A 18 -36.66 -3.03 4.49
C VAL A 18 -35.56 -3.91 3.93
N ASN A 19 -35.75 -4.49 2.73
CA ASN A 19 -34.72 -5.32 2.10
C ASN A 19 -33.49 -4.49 1.70
N HIS A 20 -33.70 -3.30 1.13
CA HIS A 20 -32.60 -2.38 0.79
C HIS A 20 -31.80 -1.93 2.02
N LYS A 21 -32.49 -1.62 3.13
CA LYS A 21 -31.84 -1.28 4.41
C LYS A 21 -31.00 -2.43 4.95
N ASN A 22 -31.49 -3.66 4.86
CA ASN A 22 -30.75 -4.85 5.27
C ASN A 22 -29.51 -5.09 4.39
N HIS A 23 -29.62 -4.90 3.07
CA HIS A 23 -28.48 -5.00 2.16
C HIS A 23 -27.41 -3.94 2.46
N ILE A 24 -27.80 -2.68 2.69
CA ILE A 24 -26.87 -1.62 3.09
C ILE A 24 -26.17 -2.00 4.40
N GLN A 25 -26.92 -2.47 5.39
CA GLN A 25 -26.34 -2.89 6.67
C GLN A 25 -25.34 -4.03 6.51
N HIS A 26 -25.65 -5.01 5.65
CA HIS A 26 -24.74 -6.13 5.38
C HIS A 26 -23.46 -5.68 4.67
N ILE A 27 -23.56 -4.80 3.67
CA ILE A 27 -22.39 -4.21 3.00
C ILE A 27 -21.53 -3.45 4.01
N GLN A 28 -22.14 -2.64 4.90
CA GLN A 28 -21.41 -1.92 5.94
C GLN A 28 -20.67 -2.87 6.89
N THR A 29 -21.31 -3.98 7.30
CA THR A 29 -20.66 -5.01 8.11
C THR A 29 -19.46 -5.61 7.39
N LEU A 30 -19.61 -6.01 6.13
CA LEU A 30 -18.50 -6.56 5.34
C LEU A 30 -17.37 -5.55 5.13
N THR A 31 -17.69 -4.28 4.87
CA THR A 31 -16.69 -3.21 4.74
C THR A 31 -15.87 -3.07 6.03
N ASN A 32 -16.53 -3.08 7.20
CA ASN A 32 -15.85 -2.99 8.48
C ASN A 32 -14.97 -4.23 8.75
N GLU A 33 -15.43 -5.43 8.40
CA GLU A 33 -14.64 -6.65 8.54
C GLU A 33 -13.40 -6.62 7.63
N MET A 34 -13.55 -6.17 6.39
CA MET A 34 -12.42 -5.99 5.46
C MET A 34 -11.40 -4.99 5.99
N GLU A 35 -11.85 -3.85 6.53
CA GLU A 35 -10.96 -2.86 7.14
C GLU A 35 -10.18 -3.44 8.32
N GLN A 36 -10.87 -4.18 9.21
CA GLN A 36 -10.21 -4.86 10.33
C GLN A 36 -9.19 -5.92 9.88
N LEU A 37 -9.48 -6.65 8.81
CA LEU A 37 -8.56 -7.63 8.25
C LEU A 37 -7.32 -6.97 7.66
N ARG A 38 -7.47 -5.89 6.88
CA ARG A 38 -6.35 -5.12 6.33
C ARG A 38 -5.45 -4.56 7.42
N GLU A 39 -6.06 -4.03 8.48
CA GLU A 39 -5.36 -3.48 9.63
C GLU A 39 -4.60 -4.58 10.43
N ARG A 40 -5.17 -5.79 10.53
CA ARG A 40 -4.46 -6.95 11.12
C ARG A 40 -3.30 -7.43 10.24
N GLU A 41 -3.53 -7.55 8.94
CA GLU A 41 -2.52 -7.92 7.95
C GLU A 41 -1.34 -6.95 7.99
N HIS A 42 -1.63 -5.64 7.98
CA HIS A 42 -0.60 -4.61 8.08
C HIS A 42 0.25 -4.76 9.35
N ARG A 43 -0.38 -4.95 10.51
CA ARG A 43 0.37 -5.16 11.77
C ARG A 43 1.22 -6.43 11.75
N LEU A 44 0.75 -7.50 11.13
CA LEU A 44 1.52 -8.75 11.00
C LEU A 44 2.69 -8.55 10.05
N ALA A 45 2.49 -7.87 8.92
CA ALA A 45 3.55 -7.52 7.99
C ALA A 45 4.65 -6.69 8.69
N GLU A 46 4.29 -5.63 9.41
CA GLU A 46 5.27 -4.81 10.14
C GLU A 46 6.06 -5.62 11.18
N ARG A 47 5.39 -6.55 11.89
CA ARG A 47 6.09 -7.46 12.82
C ARG A 47 7.05 -8.38 12.09
N LEU A 48 6.61 -9.04 11.02
CA LEU A 48 7.44 -9.94 10.22
C LEU A 48 8.69 -9.24 9.70
N ILE A 49 8.56 -8.01 9.19
CA ILE A 49 9.69 -7.18 8.75
C ILE A 49 10.61 -6.84 9.92
N SER A 50 10.06 -6.45 11.07
CA SER A 50 10.84 -6.10 12.26
C SER A 50 11.62 -7.27 12.85
N GLU A 51 11.21 -8.51 12.60
CA GLU A 51 11.89 -9.72 13.07
C GLU A 51 12.99 -10.19 12.11
N GLN A 52 13.05 -9.65 10.88
CA GLN A 52 14.06 -10.07 9.91
C GLN A 52 15.49 -9.65 10.32
N PRO A 53 16.44 -10.59 10.41
CA PRO A 53 17.81 -10.30 10.83
C PRO A 53 18.49 -9.24 9.95
N LEU A 54 18.34 -9.35 8.61
CA LEU A 54 18.93 -8.40 7.66
C LEU A 54 18.36 -6.99 7.83
N ILE A 55 17.04 -6.87 8.04
CA ILE A 55 16.39 -5.57 8.27
C ILE A 55 16.93 -4.93 9.54
N ASN A 56 17.01 -5.71 10.63
CA ASN A 56 17.55 -5.22 11.90
C ASN A 56 19.02 -4.82 11.78
N GLU A 57 19.86 -5.62 11.13
CA GLU A 57 21.25 -5.27 10.85
C GLU A 57 21.33 -3.92 10.12
N LEU A 58 20.64 -3.77 9.00
CA LEU A 58 20.72 -2.58 8.15
C LEU A 58 20.12 -1.33 8.82
N ARG A 59 19.16 -1.49 9.73
CA ARG A 59 18.60 -0.37 10.51
C ARG A 59 19.57 0.14 11.56
N HIS A 60 20.26 -0.75 12.27
CA HIS A 60 21.16 -0.40 13.37
C HIS A 60 22.60 -0.09 12.92
N SER A 61 23.08 -0.75 11.87
CA SER A 61 24.39 -0.54 11.27
C SER A 61 24.27 -0.40 9.74
N PRO A 62 23.77 0.75 9.25
CA PRO A 62 23.62 0.97 7.82
C PRO A 62 24.97 0.89 7.12
N ARG A 63 25.03 0.10 6.05
CA ARG A 63 26.21 -0.07 5.19
C ARG A 63 25.77 -0.15 3.74
N PHE A 64 26.70 0.05 2.81
CA PHE A 64 26.39 -0.15 1.40
C PHE A 64 25.76 -1.54 1.15
N ILE A 65 24.64 -1.55 0.44
CA ILE A 65 23.85 -2.75 0.20
C ILE A 65 24.48 -3.58 -0.92
N LYS A 66 24.68 -4.87 -0.65
CA LYS A 66 25.23 -5.81 -1.65
C LYS A 66 24.11 -6.33 -2.56
N GLU A 67 24.45 -6.82 -3.74
CA GLU A 67 23.46 -7.39 -4.66
C GLU A 67 22.64 -8.54 -4.02
N ALA A 68 23.29 -9.41 -3.25
CA ALA A 68 22.60 -10.48 -2.51
C ALA A 68 21.58 -9.94 -1.50
N ASP A 69 21.93 -8.86 -0.80
CA ASP A 69 21.03 -8.20 0.15
C ASP A 69 19.84 -7.59 -0.62
N LYS A 70 20.07 -6.95 -1.78
CA LYS A 70 19.00 -6.40 -2.63
C LYS A 70 17.99 -7.47 -3.05
N SER A 71 18.47 -8.60 -3.56
CA SER A 71 17.60 -9.72 -3.95
C SER A 71 16.83 -10.29 -2.77
N CYS A 72 17.46 -10.40 -1.59
CA CYS A 72 16.80 -10.83 -0.37
C CYS A 72 15.69 -9.86 0.06
N LEU A 73 15.96 -8.55 0.03
CA LEU A 73 14.96 -7.53 0.36
C LEU A 73 13.79 -7.51 -0.64
N ALA A 74 14.07 -7.69 -1.93
CA ALA A 74 13.04 -7.77 -2.96
C ALA A 74 12.11 -8.98 -2.73
N ALA A 75 12.68 -10.17 -2.51
CA ALA A 75 11.91 -11.38 -2.21
C ALA A 75 11.09 -11.24 -0.93
N LEU A 76 11.67 -10.66 0.12
CA LEU A 76 10.97 -10.39 1.38
C LEU A 76 9.78 -9.45 1.17
N VAL A 77 9.96 -8.35 0.44
CA VAL A 77 8.90 -7.38 0.18
C VAL A 77 7.80 -7.97 -0.71
N ASP A 78 8.15 -8.82 -1.67
CA ASP A 78 7.15 -9.51 -2.49
C ASP A 78 6.34 -10.54 -1.68
N ASP A 79 6.99 -11.28 -0.78
CA ASP A 79 6.31 -12.23 0.09
C ASP A 79 5.37 -11.53 1.10
N VAL A 80 5.85 -10.45 1.72
CA VAL A 80 5.12 -9.74 2.79
C VAL A 80 4.06 -8.78 2.25
N TYR A 81 4.31 -8.12 1.11
CA TYR A 81 3.44 -7.07 0.56
C TYR A 81 2.83 -7.45 -0.79
N ASN A 82 2.42 -8.72 -0.93
CA ASN A 82 1.65 -9.23 -2.07
C ASN A 82 2.26 -8.89 -3.45
N ASN A 83 3.46 -9.45 -3.71
CA ASN A 83 4.21 -9.29 -4.96
C ASN A 83 4.40 -7.81 -5.37
N PHE A 84 4.68 -6.96 -4.37
CA PHE A 84 4.83 -5.52 -4.51
C PHE A 84 5.73 -5.09 -5.68
N THR A 85 6.92 -5.66 -5.82
CA THR A 85 7.88 -5.29 -6.88
C THR A 85 7.36 -5.68 -8.26
N SER A 86 6.75 -6.86 -8.37
CA SER A 86 6.16 -7.36 -9.62
C SER A 86 4.96 -6.50 -10.05
N ARG A 87 4.08 -6.16 -9.10
CA ARG A 87 2.96 -5.24 -9.33
C ARG A 87 3.47 -3.87 -9.79
N LEU A 88 4.56 -3.37 -9.18
CA LEU A 88 5.02 -1.99 -9.39
C LEU A 88 5.66 -1.87 -10.77
N THR A 89 6.49 -2.85 -11.12
CA THR A 89 7.15 -2.96 -12.43
C THR A 89 6.12 -3.15 -13.55
N THR A 90 5.09 -3.96 -13.31
CA THR A 90 4.02 -4.19 -14.29
C THR A 90 3.18 -2.93 -14.51
N ARG A 91 2.84 -2.21 -13.43
CA ARG A 91 1.99 -1.02 -13.51
C ARG A 91 2.74 0.19 -14.06
N PHE A 92 4.01 0.35 -13.69
CA PHE A 92 4.85 1.48 -14.05
C PHE A 92 6.14 1.00 -14.77
N PRO A 93 6.04 0.53 -16.02
CA PRO A 93 7.18 0.00 -16.77
C PRO A 93 8.25 1.04 -17.11
N ASN A 94 8.01 2.33 -16.83
CA ASN A 94 8.97 3.42 -16.97
C ASN A 94 9.86 3.62 -15.73
N LEU A 95 9.66 2.85 -14.66
CA LEU A 95 10.56 2.77 -13.51
C LEU A 95 11.74 1.85 -13.84
N THR A 96 12.95 2.28 -13.50
CA THR A 96 14.17 1.48 -13.66
C THR A 96 14.33 0.52 -12.49
N GLU A 97 15.21 -0.48 -12.65
CA GLU A 97 15.59 -1.38 -11.55
C GLU A 97 16.06 -0.62 -10.30
N MET A 98 16.82 0.46 -10.50
CA MET A 98 17.23 1.34 -9.41
C MET A 98 16.03 1.97 -8.70
N ASP A 99 14.99 2.38 -9.43
CA ASP A 99 13.79 2.95 -8.82
C ASP A 99 13.02 1.93 -7.99
N ILE A 100 12.90 0.70 -8.51
CA ILE A 100 12.27 -0.41 -7.78
C ILE A 100 13.05 -0.67 -6.49
N GLN A 101 14.39 -0.66 -6.53
CA GLN A 101 15.21 -0.80 -5.32
C GLN A 101 14.94 0.31 -4.29
N TYR A 102 14.73 1.56 -4.73
CA TYR A 102 14.36 2.64 -3.80
C TYR A 102 12.97 2.44 -3.23
N CYS A 103 12.01 2.00 -4.05
CA CYS A 103 10.65 1.72 -3.60
C CYS A 103 10.63 0.61 -2.54
N ILE A 104 11.46 -0.44 -2.69
CA ILE A 104 11.68 -1.48 -1.69
C ILE A 104 12.19 -0.86 -0.38
N LEU A 105 13.24 -0.04 -0.43
CA LEU A 105 13.81 0.57 0.78
C LEU A 105 12.83 1.52 1.49
N ILE A 106 12.01 2.24 0.72
CA ILE A 106 10.95 3.11 1.26
C ILE A 106 9.84 2.27 1.90
N LYS A 107 9.37 1.21 1.22
CA LYS A 107 8.33 0.30 1.72
C LYS A 107 8.74 -0.42 3.02
N LEU A 108 10.04 -0.66 3.19
CA LEU A 108 10.65 -1.20 4.42
C LEU A 108 10.92 -0.13 5.50
N HIS A 109 10.45 1.10 5.30
CA HIS A 109 10.56 2.24 6.20
C HIS A 109 12.01 2.63 6.56
N PHE A 110 12.96 2.45 5.64
CA PHE A 110 14.29 3.03 5.84
C PHE A 110 14.24 4.55 5.73
N THR A 111 14.86 5.24 6.69
CA THR A 111 14.96 6.69 6.68
C THR A 111 15.81 7.17 5.51
N VAL A 112 15.66 8.44 5.11
CA VAL A 112 16.46 9.04 4.02
C VAL A 112 17.97 8.91 4.30
N SER A 113 18.40 9.11 5.54
CA SER A 113 19.80 8.95 5.94
C SER A 113 20.28 7.51 5.80
N GLN A 114 19.46 6.52 6.15
CA GLN A 114 19.80 5.11 5.93
C GLN A 114 19.86 4.78 4.44
N ILE A 115 18.86 5.18 3.65
CA ILE A 115 18.85 4.95 2.19
C ILE A 115 20.09 5.55 1.52
N ALA A 116 20.53 6.73 1.96
CA ALA A 116 21.73 7.38 1.47
C ALA A 116 22.98 6.50 1.69
N VAL A 117 23.14 5.95 2.90
CA VAL A 117 24.25 5.02 3.22
C VAL A 117 24.12 3.70 2.45
N LEU A 118 22.94 3.10 2.42
CA LEU A 118 22.67 1.84 1.72
C LEU A 118 22.99 1.96 0.22
N SER A 119 22.74 3.13 -0.37
CA SER A 119 22.94 3.40 -1.80
C SER A 119 24.26 4.10 -2.12
N ALA A 120 25.10 4.40 -1.13
CA ALA A 120 26.35 5.17 -1.26
C ALA A 120 26.18 6.51 -2.01
N ILE A 121 25.12 7.26 -1.69
CA ILE A 121 24.88 8.61 -2.21
C ILE A 121 24.58 9.61 -1.10
N SER A 122 24.41 10.89 -1.44
CA SER A 122 24.01 11.90 -0.46
C SER A 122 22.51 11.82 -0.12
N PRO A 123 22.09 12.22 1.10
CA PRO A 123 20.67 12.38 1.45
C PRO A 123 19.91 13.28 0.47
N THR A 124 20.53 14.37 0.00
CA THR A 124 19.96 15.26 -1.02
C THR A 124 19.66 14.51 -2.31
N SER A 125 20.57 13.65 -2.76
CA SER A 125 20.38 12.82 -3.95
C SER A 125 19.23 11.83 -3.77
N VAL A 126 19.01 11.30 -2.56
CA VAL A 126 17.83 10.47 -2.24
C VAL A 126 16.53 11.27 -2.41
N TYR A 127 16.43 12.48 -1.85
CA TYR A 127 15.24 13.34 -2.02
C TYR A 127 14.96 13.64 -3.50
N GLN A 128 16.01 13.95 -4.27
CA GLN A 128 15.86 14.19 -5.70
C GLN A 128 15.40 12.93 -6.44
N GLN A 129 15.93 11.75 -6.09
CA GLN A 129 15.50 10.49 -6.69
C GLN A 129 14.02 10.22 -6.40
N LYS A 130 13.57 10.41 -5.16
CA LYS A 130 12.15 10.31 -4.79
C LYS A 130 11.26 11.25 -5.61
N SER A 131 11.68 12.51 -5.77
CA SER A 131 10.95 13.48 -6.61
C SER A 131 10.88 13.03 -8.09
N ARG A 132 11.99 12.55 -8.66
CA ARG A 132 12.04 12.05 -10.04
C ARG A 132 11.19 10.79 -10.24
N MET A 133 11.18 9.88 -9.28
CA MET A 133 10.32 8.68 -9.31
C MET A 133 8.85 9.06 -9.26
N LYS A 134 8.44 9.93 -8.32
CA LYS A 134 7.07 10.44 -8.25
C LYS A 134 6.60 11.02 -9.59
N LYS A 135 7.43 11.87 -10.22
CA LYS A 135 7.12 12.45 -11.54
C LYS A 135 6.96 11.40 -12.64
N ARG A 136 7.78 10.34 -12.63
CA ARG A 136 7.66 9.23 -13.61
C ARG A 136 6.37 8.44 -13.42
N ILE A 137 5.98 8.17 -12.18
CA ILE A 137 4.70 7.52 -11.87
C ILE A 137 3.54 8.43 -12.34
N GLN A 138 3.59 9.72 -12.01
CA GLN A 138 2.59 10.70 -12.44
C GLN A 138 2.50 10.89 -13.96
N ALA A 139 3.60 10.67 -14.69
CA ALA A 139 3.58 10.76 -16.15
C ALA A 139 2.69 9.68 -16.79
N LEU A 140 2.53 8.52 -16.13
CA LEU A 140 1.60 7.48 -16.56
C LEU A 140 0.20 7.68 -15.96
N GLU A 141 0.14 8.13 -14.70
CA GLU A 141 -1.12 8.33 -13.97
C GLU A 141 -1.11 9.67 -13.21
N PRO A 142 -1.55 10.77 -13.83
CA PRO A 142 -1.46 12.11 -13.24
C PRO A 142 -2.23 12.29 -11.94
N GLU A 143 -3.37 11.60 -11.81
CA GLU A 143 -4.30 11.71 -10.68
C GLU A 143 -4.04 10.67 -9.58
N LEU A 144 -2.93 9.91 -9.66
CA LEU A 144 -2.69 8.80 -8.74
C LEU A 144 -2.36 9.24 -7.30
N PHE A 145 -1.70 10.38 -7.16
CA PHE A 145 -1.33 10.93 -5.85
C PHE A 145 -2.37 11.95 -5.41
N THR A 146 -2.78 11.90 -4.14
CA THR A 146 -3.61 12.97 -3.58
C THR A 146 -2.80 14.27 -3.45
N ASP A 147 -3.47 15.42 -3.39
CA ASP A 147 -2.78 16.72 -3.26
C ASP A 147 -1.82 16.73 -2.05
N GLY A 148 -0.56 17.09 -2.32
CA GLY A 148 0.50 17.14 -1.31
C GLY A 148 1.09 15.78 -0.90
N GLU A 149 0.51 14.64 -1.31
CA GLU A 149 0.97 13.31 -0.91
C GLU A 149 2.38 13.02 -1.43
N THR A 150 3.25 12.56 -0.55
CA THR A 150 4.63 12.20 -0.90
C THR A 150 4.70 10.81 -1.54
N LEU A 151 5.83 10.50 -2.20
CA LEU A 151 6.05 9.16 -2.74
C LEU A 151 6.02 8.10 -1.63
N ASP A 152 6.63 8.40 -0.48
CA ASP A 152 6.69 7.52 0.68
C ASP A 152 5.30 7.19 1.22
N GLU A 153 4.46 8.21 1.44
CA GLU A 153 3.09 8.01 1.94
C GLU A 153 2.25 7.17 0.98
N TRP A 154 2.39 7.41 -0.33
CA TRP A 154 1.70 6.63 -1.35
C TRP A 154 2.18 5.16 -1.37
N LEU A 155 3.50 4.93 -1.42
CA LEU A 155 4.08 3.58 -1.44
C LEU A 155 3.71 2.77 -0.20
N ASN A 156 3.59 3.42 0.97
CA ASN A 156 3.22 2.74 2.20
C ASN A 156 1.78 2.19 2.15
N LYS A 157 0.88 2.85 1.42
CA LYS A 157 -0.53 2.43 1.24
C LYS A 157 -0.73 1.45 0.08
N TRP A 158 0.18 1.47 -0.90
CA TRP A 158 0.09 0.74 -2.18
C TRP A 158 0.53 -0.74 -2.09
#